data_AF-A0A538QY60-F1
#
_entry.id   AF-A0A538QY60-F1
#
_cell.length_a   1.000
_cell.length_b   1.000
_cell.length_c   1.000
_cell.angle_alpha   90.00
_cell.angle_beta   90.00
_cell.angle_gamma   90.00
#
_symmetry.space_group_name_H-M   'P 1'
#
loop_
_entity.id
_entity.type
_entity.pdbx_description
1 polymer ?
#
loop_
_entity_poly.entity_id
_entity_poly.type
_entity_poly.pdbx_seq_one_letter_code
_entity_poly.pdbx_strand_id
1 'polypeptide(L)'
;MGRTGRHKSGGAQTLTHEDLARRRRRSDPSRRLRSSMGAKIITKTDRQMEDRLHAVASDPERADTLQKARAFKRTWIELAEALSRVHDKQLWDRWGFSDFDAYCRKELHLRSSTVAKLLGSYRFLETTAPRVIERARTDRHEAPIPSLPVVEFVQRATETGAADAETLRSIHRVAFEEGADAPVLNRQFGKLAFPQTDRDRREKLRAQIAQAARRLSSLIAEDGAPVPRQLAIRLEETIGELLEAVEN
;
A
#
# COMPACT_ATOMS: atom_id res chain seq x y z
N MET A 1 7.19 -16.74 -75.79
CA MET A 1 7.52 -16.54 -74.35
C MET A 1 7.36 -15.07 -74.01
N GLY A 2 6.38 -14.73 -73.18
CA GLY A 2 6.10 -13.36 -72.76
C GLY A 2 5.07 -13.34 -71.63
N ARG A 3 5.47 -12.80 -70.48
CA ARG A 3 4.69 -12.66 -69.24
C ARG A 3 3.46 -11.75 -69.44
N THR A 4 2.38 -12.02 -68.71
CA THR A 4 1.68 -11.11 -67.75
C THR A 4 0.27 -11.63 -67.47
N GLY A 5 -0.27 -11.32 -66.28
CA GLY A 5 -1.72 -11.45 -66.01
C GLY A 5 -2.09 -12.10 -64.67
N ARG A 6 -1.73 -11.46 -63.55
CA ARG A 6 -2.18 -11.82 -62.20
C ARG A 6 -3.57 -11.21 -61.96
N HIS A 7 -4.63 -12.01 -62.00
CA HIS A 7 -5.96 -11.60 -61.51
C HIS A 7 -6.22 -12.23 -60.15
N LYS A 8 -6.30 -11.38 -59.11
CA LYS A 8 -6.84 -11.73 -57.79
C LYS A 8 -8.37 -11.72 -57.89
N SER A 9 -9.01 -12.86 -57.66
CA SER A 9 -10.45 -12.95 -57.41
C SER A 9 -10.74 -12.58 -55.96
N GLY A 10 -11.57 -11.55 -55.78
CA GLY A 10 -12.16 -11.19 -54.50
C GLY A 10 -13.28 -12.17 -54.15
N GLY A 11 -13.17 -12.80 -52.99
CA GLY A 11 -14.27 -13.47 -52.31
C GLY A 11 -14.61 -12.67 -51.07
N ALA A 12 -15.69 -11.87 -51.14
CA ALA A 12 -16.32 -11.30 -49.98
C ALA A 12 -16.95 -12.44 -49.17
N GLN A 13 -16.35 -12.80 -48.04
CA GLN A 13 -16.97 -13.70 -47.07
C GLN A 13 -17.81 -12.89 -46.11
N THR A 14 -19.12 -13.00 -46.28
CA THR A 14 -20.17 -12.49 -45.39
C THR A 14 -20.03 -13.16 -44.02
N LEU A 15 -19.56 -12.42 -43.02
CA LEU A 15 -19.50 -12.87 -41.62
C LEU A 15 -20.93 -13.04 -41.10
N THR A 16 -21.27 -14.23 -40.65
CA THR A 16 -22.57 -14.54 -40.04
C THR A 16 -22.69 -13.88 -38.67
N HIS A 17 -23.92 -13.55 -38.28
CA HIS A 17 -24.26 -12.93 -36.99
C HIS A 17 -23.86 -13.81 -35.78
N GLU A 18 -23.56 -15.09 -36.03
CA GLU A 18 -23.12 -16.09 -35.06
C GLU A 18 -21.61 -16.03 -34.76
N ASP A 19 -20.78 -15.59 -35.73
CA ASP A 19 -19.33 -15.42 -35.54
C ASP A 19 -18.96 -14.18 -34.71
N LEU A 20 -19.83 -13.16 -34.73
CA LEU A 20 -19.73 -11.99 -33.85
C LEU A 20 -20.09 -12.31 -32.37
N ALA A 21 -20.85 -13.38 -32.13
CA ALA A 21 -21.22 -13.80 -30.78
C ALA A 21 -20.12 -14.65 -30.10
N ARG A 22 -19.28 -15.36 -30.87
CA ARG A 22 -18.16 -16.16 -30.30
C ARG A 22 -16.92 -15.35 -29.94
N ARG A 23 -16.72 -14.16 -30.53
CA ARG A 23 -15.60 -13.25 -30.18
C ARG A 23 -15.85 -12.34 -28.97
N ARG A 24 -17.04 -12.39 -28.36
CA ARG A 24 -17.39 -11.62 -27.16
C ARG A 24 -17.27 -12.39 -25.84
N ARG A 25 -16.62 -13.55 -25.81
CA ARG A 25 -16.08 -14.11 -24.55
C ARG A 25 -14.71 -13.49 -24.26
N ARG A 26 -14.70 -12.17 -24.05
CA ARG A 26 -13.60 -11.51 -23.34
C ARG A 26 -13.57 -12.12 -21.94
N SER A 27 -12.43 -12.70 -21.63
CA SER A 27 -12.03 -13.18 -20.31
C SER A 27 -12.57 -12.28 -19.19
N ASP A 28 -13.56 -12.77 -18.46
CA ASP A 28 -14.01 -12.18 -17.21
C ASP A 28 -12.89 -12.36 -16.16
N PRO A 29 -12.22 -11.29 -15.71
CA PRO A 29 -11.16 -11.37 -14.72
C PRO A 29 -11.67 -11.93 -13.39
N SER A 30 -12.97 -11.77 -13.12
CA SER A 30 -13.67 -12.19 -11.91
C SER A 30 -13.77 -13.71 -11.77
N ARG A 31 -13.66 -14.44 -12.90
CA ARG A 31 -13.73 -15.91 -12.91
C ARG A 31 -12.39 -16.58 -12.61
N ARG A 32 -11.26 -15.91 -12.90
CA ARG A 32 -9.91 -16.40 -12.51
C ARG A 32 -9.63 -16.23 -11.02
N LEU A 33 -10.32 -15.29 -10.36
CA LEU A 33 -10.25 -15.09 -8.91
C LEU A 33 -11.05 -16.13 -8.11
N ARG A 34 -11.99 -16.86 -8.72
CA ARG A 34 -12.81 -17.88 -8.03
C ARG A 34 -12.15 -19.25 -7.90
N SER A 35 -11.05 -19.52 -8.60
CA SER A 35 -10.39 -20.84 -8.60
C SER A 35 -9.22 -20.99 -7.60
N SER A 36 -8.97 -19.99 -6.76
CA SER A 36 -8.01 -20.06 -5.64
C SER A 36 -8.77 -19.98 -4.31
N MET A 37 -9.85 -20.75 -4.20
CA MET A 37 -10.66 -20.85 -3.00
C MET A 37 -10.18 -22.09 -2.24
N GLY A 38 -9.51 -21.91 -1.09
CA GLY A 38 -9.18 -23.03 -0.20
C GLY A 38 -7.91 -22.95 0.64
N ALA A 39 -7.06 -21.94 0.48
CA ALA A 39 -5.88 -21.78 1.33
C ALA A 39 -5.98 -20.46 2.08
N LYS A 40 -6.36 -20.49 3.37
CA LYS A 40 -6.26 -19.35 4.32
C LYS A 40 -4.97 -18.61 4.00
N ILE A 41 -4.99 -17.37 3.48
CA ILE A 41 -3.73 -16.83 2.94
C ILE A 41 -2.72 -16.68 4.08
N ILE A 42 -3.02 -16.11 5.25
CA ILE A 42 -2.04 -15.93 6.34
C ILE A 42 -0.83 -15.09 5.85
N THR A 43 -0.32 -14.14 6.64
CA THR A 43 0.84 -13.35 6.17
C THR A 43 1.94 -14.32 5.74
N LYS A 44 2.71 -14.06 4.67
CA LYS A 44 3.78 -14.98 4.22
C LYS A 44 4.67 -15.40 5.40
N THR A 45 4.92 -14.45 6.31
CA THR A 45 5.65 -14.69 7.55
C THR A 45 4.87 -15.51 8.57
N ASP A 46 3.60 -15.25 8.83
CA ASP A 46 2.80 -16.06 9.76
C ASP A 46 2.55 -17.48 9.24
N ARG A 47 2.37 -17.64 7.92
CA ARG A 47 2.23 -18.95 7.28
C ARG A 47 3.54 -19.72 7.36
N GLN A 48 4.66 -19.06 7.07
CA GLN A 48 5.98 -19.62 7.30
C GLN A 48 6.24 -19.94 8.77
N MET A 49 5.71 -19.15 9.72
CA MET A 49 5.85 -19.43 11.15
C MET A 49 4.96 -20.59 11.59
N GLU A 50 3.77 -20.75 11.01
CA GLU A 50 2.87 -21.89 11.24
C GLU A 50 3.44 -23.18 10.62
N ASP A 51 3.88 -23.14 9.36
CA ASP A 51 4.58 -24.24 8.70
C ASP A 51 5.84 -24.65 9.50
N ARG A 52 6.58 -23.66 10.02
CA ARG A 52 7.74 -23.90 10.90
C ARG A 52 7.33 -24.47 12.25
N LEU A 53 6.23 -24.02 12.86
CA LEU A 53 5.70 -24.59 14.11
C LEU A 53 5.38 -26.07 13.95
N HIS A 54 4.75 -26.46 12.84
CA HIS A 54 4.52 -27.87 12.53
C HIS A 54 5.84 -28.63 12.29
N ALA A 55 6.80 -28.02 11.59
CA ALA A 55 8.10 -28.64 11.31
C ALA A 55 9.00 -28.80 12.55
N VAL A 56 8.83 -27.96 13.58
CA VAL A 56 9.59 -28.04 14.84
C VAL A 56 8.77 -28.59 16.00
N ALA A 57 7.63 -29.23 15.73
CA ALA A 57 6.73 -29.72 16.78
C ALA A 57 7.39 -30.74 17.74
N SER A 58 8.46 -31.42 17.30
CA SER A 58 9.27 -32.33 18.13
C SER A 58 10.33 -31.61 18.98
N ASP A 59 10.48 -30.29 18.86
CA ASP A 59 11.40 -29.44 19.60
C ASP A 59 10.59 -28.39 20.39
N PRO A 60 10.26 -28.69 21.66
CA PRO A 60 9.40 -27.85 22.49
C PRO A 60 9.93 -26.42 22.68
N GLU A 61 11.25 -26.22 22.77
CA GLU A 61 11.85 -24.90 22.97
C GLU A 61 11.75 -24.03 21.71
N ARG A 62 11.96 -24.63 20.53
CA ARG A 62 11.79 -23.91 19.25
C ARG A 62 10.33 -23.61 18.96
N ALA A 63 9.43 -24.54 19.27
CA ALA A 63 7.99 -24.32 19.15
C ALA A 63 7.53 -23.17 20.07
N ASP A 64 7.96 -23.17 21.34
CA ASP A 64 7.67 -22.11 22.31
C ASP A 64 8.20 -20.73 21.84
N THR A 65 9.44 -20.68 21.35
CA THR A 65 10.03 -19.44 20.82
C THR A 65 9.24 -18.88 19.63
N LEU A 66 8.80 -19.74 18.70
CA LEU A 66 7.96 -19.34 17.57
C LEU A 66 6.56 -18.88 18.02
N GLN A 67 5.97 -19.53 19.02
CA GLN A 67 4.69 -19.09 19.60
C GLN A 67 4.81 -17.71 20.22
N LYS A 68 5.85 -17.47 21.03
CA LYS A 68 6.14 -16.15 21.64
C LYS A 68 6.37 -15.08 20.58
N ALA A 69 7.10 -15.39 19.50
CA ALA A 69 7.30 -14.47 18.38
C ALA A 69 5.99 -14.12 17.64
N ARG A 70 5.06 -15.08 17.50
CA ARG A 70 3.73 -14.82 16.94
C ARG A 70 2.87 -13.97 17.88
N ALA A 71 2.89 -14.26 19.19
CA ALA A 71 2.19 -13.46 20.20
C ALA A 71 2.69 -12.00 20.22
N PHE A 72 3.99 -11.78 20.06
CA PHE A 72 4.59 -10.45 19.99
C PHE A 72 3.97 -9.57 18.89
N LYS A 73 3.56 -10.13 17.75
CA LYS A 73 2.93 -9.35 16.66
C LYS A 73 1.58 -8.73 17.05
N ARG A 74 0.96 -9.22 18.12
CA ARG A 74 -0.33 -8.73 18.65
C ARG A 74 -0.16 -7.55 19.59
N THR A 75 1.06 -7.36 20.11
CA THR A 75 1.36 -6.39 21.17
C THR A 75 1.03 -4.96 20.78
N TRP A 76 0.99 -4.64 19.48
CA TRP A 76 0.60 -3.31 19.03
C TRP A 76 -0.89 -3.03 19.29
N ILE A 77 -1.79 -4.01 19.14
CA ILE A 77 -3.22 -3.85 19.44
C ILE A 77 -3.42 -3.69 20.94
N GLU A 78 -2.73 -4.51 21.74
CA GLU A 78 -2.78 -4.43 23.20
C GLU A 78 -2.28 -3.08 23.73
N LEU A 79 -1.17 -2.59 23.17
CA LEU A 79 -0.62 -1.27 23.49
C LEU A 79 -1.57 -0.17 23.05
N ALA A 80 -2.10 -0.22 21.82
CA ALA A 80 -3.02 0.79 21.31
C ALA A 80 -4.33 0.84 22.13
N GLU A 81 -4.85 -0.32 22.53
CA GLU A 81 -5.99 -0.42 23.43
C GLU A 81 -5.69 0.21 24.81
N ALA A 82 -4.52 -0.10 25.39
CA ALA A 82 -4.10 0.50 26.66
C ALA A 82 -3.96 2.03 26.54
N LEU A 83 -3.32 2.50 25.46
CA LEU A 83 -3.18 3.92 25.15
C LEU A 83 -4.54 4.58 24.96
N SER A 84 -5.51 3.93 24.29
CA SER A 84 -6.86 4.48 24.14
C SER A 84 -7.55 4.62 25.49
N ARG A 85 -7.48 3.61 26.36
CA ARG A 85 -8.05 3.71 27.72
C ARG A 85 -7.39 4.80 28.56
N VAL A 86 -6.06 4.96 28.45
CA VAL A 86 -5.36 6.07 29.10
C VAL A 86 -5.88 7.39 28.56
N HIS A 87 -5.92 7.53 27.22
CA HIS A 87 -6.42 8.68 26.46
C HIS A 87 -7.84 9.09 26.92
N ASP A 88 -8.78 8.15 26.88
CA ASP A 88 -10.20 8.42 27.09
C ASP A 88 -10.54 8.74 28.56
N LYS A 89 -9.78 8.17 29.50
CA LYS A 89 -9.98 8.39 30.95
C LYS A 89 -9.08 9.49 31.51
N GLN A 90 -8.30 10.17 30.68
CA GLN A 90 -7.36 11.21 31.10
C GLN A 90 -6.41 10.78 32.24
N LEU A 91 -5.97 9.51 32.22
CA LEU A 91 -5.23 8.94 33.36
C LEU A 91 -3.87 9.61 33.59
N TRP A 92 -3.29 10.26 32.58
CA TRP A 92 -2.02 10.99 32.72
C TRP A 92 -2.10 12.13 33.74
N ASP A 93 -3.27 12.76 33.90
CA ASP A 93 -3.48 13.87 34.84
C ASP A 93 -3.31 13.39 36.28
N ARG A 94 -3.93 12.26 36.64
CA ARG A 94 -3.77 11.65 37.96
C ARG A 94 -2.34 11.20 38.25
N TRP A 95 -1.56 10.95 37.22
CA TRP A 95 -0.16 10.53 37.31
C TRP A 95 0.81 11.73 37.30
N GLY A 96 0.29 12.97 37.23
CA GLY A 96 1.07 14.19 37.34
C GLY A 96 1.73 14.66 36.04
N PHE A 97 1.25 14.19 34.88
CA PHE A 97 1.71 14.68 33.58
C PHE A 97 0.82 15.81 33.07
N SER A 98 1.43 16.82 32.43
CA SER A 98 0.72 18.01 31.92
C SER A 98 -0.33 17.70 30.86
N ASP A 99 -0.08 16.68 30.05
CA ASP A 99 -0.92 16.26 28.94
C ASP A 99 -0.53 14.82 28.53
N PHE A 100 -1.35 14.22 27.67
CA PHE A 100 -1.15 12.86 27.19
C PHE A 100 0.18 12.67 26.42
N ASP A 101 0.59 13.67 25.63
CA ASP A 101 1.84 13.59 24.87
C ASP A 101 3.06 13.62 25.79
N ALA A 102 3.00 14.41 26.87
CA ALA A 102 4.00 14.44 27.93
C ALA A 102 4.15 13.09 28.62
N TYR A 103 3.04 12.41 28.95
CA TYR A 103 3.06 11.05 29.48
C TYR A 103 3.71 10.06 28.50
N CYS A 104 3.23 10.02 27.25
CA CYS A 104 3.76 9.09 26.25
C CYS A 104 5.25 9.28 25.98
N ARG A 105 5.72 10.53 25.93
CA ARG A 105 7.12 10.84 25.61
C ARG A 105 8.07 10.65 26.80
N LYS A 106 7.65 11.06 28.01
CA LYS A 106 8.52 11.08 29.19
C LYS A 106 8.60 9.72 29.87
N GLU A 107 7.49 8.98 29.94
CA GLU A 107 7.44 7.69 30.64
C GLU A 107 7.45 6.49 29.69
N LEU A 108 6.65 6.53 28.62
CA LEU A 108 6.59 5.41 27.66
C LEU A 108 7.67 5.50 26.57
N HIS A 109 8.40 6.62 26.50
CA HIS A 109 9.39 6.91 25.46
C HIS A 109 8.86 6.74 24.02
N LEU A 110 7.57 6.99 23.81
CA LEU A 110 6.91 6.92 22.51
C LEU A 110 6.93 8.28 21.81
N ARG A 111 7.22 8.28 20.51
CA ARG A 111 7.06 9.47 19.65
C ARG A 111 5.57 9.75 19.43
N SER A 112 5.18 11.02 19.40
CA SER A 112 3.80 11.47 19.13
C SER A 112 3.24 10.87 17.84
N SER A 113 4.07 10.76 16.79
CA SER A 113 3.68 10.14 15.51
C SER A 113 3.36 8.66 15.64
N THR A 114 4.09 7.90 16.47
CA THR A 114 3.80 6.49 16.74
C THR A 114 2.48 6.35 17.49
N VAL A 115 2.27 7.17 18.53
CA VAL A 115 1.04 7.17 19.33
C VAL A 115 -0.18 7.49 18.46
N ALA A 116 -0.08 8.52 17.62
CA ALA A 116 -1.14 8.92 16.70
C ALA A 116 -1.53 7.77 15.76
N LYS A 117 -0.56 7.05 15.19
CA LYS A 117 -0.80 5.90 14.30
C LYS A 117 -1.47 4.74 15.02
N LEU A 118 -0.99 4.40 16.22
CA LEU A 118 -1.56 3.33 17.06
C LEU A 118 -3.02 3.64 17.40
N LEU A 119 -3.31 4.83 17.93
CA LEU A 119 -4.66 5.25 18.29
C LEU A 119 -5.58 5.36 17.07
N GLY A 120 -5.10 5.93 15.97
CA GLY A 120 -5.87 6.04 14.72
C GLY A 120 -6.27 4.66 14.18
N SER A 121 -5.30 3.77 14.05
CA SER A 121 -5.51 2.41 13.55
C SER A 121 -6.41 1.59 14.47
N TYR A 122 -6.26 1.73 15.79
CA TYR A 122 -7.11 1.04 16.76
C TYR A 122 -8.57 1.49 16.67
N ARG A 123 -8.83 2.81 16.70
CA ARG A 123 -10.19 3.36 16.57
C ARG A 123 -10.84 3.00 15.23
N PHE A 124 -10.04 2.97 14.15
CA PHE A 124 -10.52 2.49 12.86
C PHE A 124 -10.98 1.03 12.94
N LEU A 125 -10.20 0.14 13.57
CA LEU A 125 -10.60 -1.26 13.77
C LEU A 125 -11.83 -1.40 14.67
N GLU A 126 -11.94 -0.63 15.76
CA GLU A 126 -13.12 -0.65 16.64
C GLU A 126 -14.41 -0.38 15.86
N THR A 127 -14.35 0.55 14.91
CA THR A 127 -15.52 0.97 14.12
C THR A 127 -15.79 0.03 12.95
N THR A 128 -14.75 -0.38 12.23
CA THR A 128 -14.91 -1.02 10.91
C THR A 128 -14.66 -2.53 10.90
N ALA A 129 -13.94 -3.04 11.88
CA ALA A 129 -13.56 -4.45 11.97
C ALA A 129 -13.40 -4.93 13.43
N PRO A 130 -14.41 -4.76 14.31
CA PRO A 130 -14.29 -5.06 15.75
C PRO A 130 -13.92 -6.53 16.01
N ARG A 131 -14.32 -7.44 15.12
CA ARG A 131 -13.93 -8.86 15.16
C ARG A 131 -12.41 -9.08 15.12
N VAL A 132 -11.63 -8.18 14.52
CA VAL A 132 -10.16 -8.25 14.53
C VAL A 132 -9.62 -8.08 15.95
N ILE A 133 -10.18 -7.13 16.70
CA ILE A 133 -9.81 -6.85 18.10
C ILE A 133 -10.27 -8.00 18.99
N GLU A 134 -11.48 -8.51 18.80
CA GLU A 134 -11.99 -9.67 19.54
C GLU A 134 -11.05 -10.87 19.37
N ARG A 135 -10.71 -11.22 18.12
CA ARG A 135 -9.74 -12.29 17.84
C ARG A 135 -8.38 -12.01 18.46
N ALA A 136 -7.91 -10.76 18.45
CA ALA A 136 -6.65 -10.38 19.09
C ALA A 136 -6.65 -10.72 20.58
N ARG A 137 -7.79 -10.57 21.27
CA ARG A 137 -7.98 -10.90 22.69
C ARG A 137 -8.14 -12.40 22.97
N THR A 138 -8.90 -13.12 22.13
CA THR A 138 -9.30 -14.51 22.41
C THR A 138 -8.38 -15.55 21.77
N ASP A 139 -8.08 -15.41 20.48
CA ASP A 139 -7.40 -16.43 19.67
C ASP A 139 -5.89 -16.21 19.61
N ARG A 140 -5.18 -16.45 20.72
CA ARG A 140 -3.74 -16.16 20.83
C ARG A 140 -2.87 -16.80 19.72
N HIS A 141 -3.33 -17.87 19.06
CA HIS A 141 -2.45 -18.70 18.20
C HIS A 141 -2.96 -19.03 16.79
N GLU A 142 -4.20 -18.69 16.42
CA GLU A 142 -4.77 -19.21 15.15
C GLU A 142 -5.17 -18.13 14.13
N ALA A 143 -5.76 -17.02 14.56
CA ALA A 143 -6.21 -16.00 13.61
C ALA A 143 -5.08 -15.02 13.22
N PRO A 144 -4.93 -14.68 11.93
CA PRO A 144 -3.99 -13.65 11.51
C PRO A 144 -4.40 -12.29 12.08
N ILE A 145 -3.42 -11.60 12.66
CA ILE A 145 -3.57 -10.23 13.15
C ILE A 145 -2.92 -9.30 12.12
N PRO A 146 -3.65 -8.31 11.57
CA PRO A 146 -3.07 -7.39 10.60
C PRO A 146 -1.95 -6.58 11.26
N SER A 147 -0.89 -6.33 10.50
CA SER A 147 0.14 -5.38 10.92
C SER A 147 -0.40 -3.95 10.85
N LEU A 148 0.22 -3.04 11.61
CA LEU A 148 -0.17 -1.63 11.60
C LEU A 148 -0.24 -1.03 10.17
N PRO A 149 0.75 -1.28 9.26
CA PRO A 149 0.67 -0.77 7.88
C PRO A 149 -0.49 -1.34 7.05
N VAL A 150 -0.95 -2.56 7.37
CA VAL A 150 -2.14 -3.14 6.71
C VAL A 150 -3.38 -2.37 7.13
N VAL A 151 -3.54 -2.08 8.42
CA VAL A 151 -4.67 -1.28 8.92
C VAL A 151 -4.64 0.14 8.33
N GLU A 152 -3.47 0.79 8.34
CA GLU A 152 -3.29 2.13 7.74
C GLU A 152 -3.65 2.14 6.25
N PHE A 153 -3.33 1.07 5.50
CA PHE A 153 -3.72 0.94 4.10
C PHE A 153 -5.23 0.94 3.93
N VAL A 154 -5.94 0.09 4.68
CA VAL A 154 -7.40 -0.05 4.59
C VAL A 154 -8.11 1.23 5.04
N GLN A 155 -7.63 1.84 6.13
CA GLN A 155 -8.12 3.12 6.63
C GLN A 155 -8.00 4.20 5.54
N ARG A 156 -6.80 4.39 4.99
CA ARG A 156 -6.59 5.40 3.95
C ARG A 156 -7.42 5.12 2.69
N ALA A 157 -7.56 3.85 2.28
CA ALA A 157 -8.39 3.49 1.13
C ALA A 157 -9.87 3.85 1.36
N THR A 158 -10.36 3.66 2.59
CA THR A 158 -11.71 4.02 3.00
C THR A 158 -11.91 5.53 3.02
N GLU A 159 -10.99 6.28 3.65
CA GLU A 159 -11.03 7.74 3.75
C GLU A 159 -10.89 8.43 2.39
N THR A 160 -10.09 7.86 1.49
CA THR A 160 -9.89 8.39 0.13
C THR A 160 -11.16 8.26 -0.71
N GLY A 161 -11.97 7.22 -0.47
CA GLY A 161 -13.24 6.99 -1.17
C GLY A 161 -13.12 6.73 -2.68
N ALA A 162 -11.90 6.53 -3.20
CA ALA A 162 -11.67 6.31 -4.64
C ALA A 162 -12.01 4.89 -5.11
N ALA A 163 -11.96 3.92 -4.20
CA ALA A 163 -12.37 2.55 -4.48
C ALA A 163 -13.90 2.41 -4.34
N ASP A 164 -14.53 1.71 -5.28
CA ASP A 164 -15.94 1.37 -5.17
C ASP A 164 -16.20 0.41 -3.98
N ALA A 165 -17.48 0.26 -3.62
CA ALA A 165 -17.87 -0.54 -2.47
C ALA A 165 -17.46 -2.03 -2.60
N GLU A 166 -17.40 -2.59 -3.81
CA GLU A 166 -16.97 -3.97 -4.03
C GLU A 166 -15.47 -4.15 -3.83
N THR A 167 -14.70 -3.19 -4.32
CA THR A 167 -13.25 -3.11 -4.14
C THR A 167 -12.91 -2.93 -2.67
N LEU A 168 -13.59 -2.03 -1.96
CA LEU A 168 -13.41 -1.84 -0.51
C LEU A 168 -13.72 -3.12 0.27
N ARG A 169 -14.82 -3.81 -0.03
CA ARG A 169 -15.13 -5.12 0.59
C ARG A 169 -14.03 -6.14 0.32
N SER A 170 -13.48 -6.16 -0.90
CA SER A 170 -12.38 -7.06 -1.26
C SER A 170 -11.10 -6.72 -0.50
N ILE A 171 -10.76 -5.43 -0.37
CA ILE A 171 -9.63 -4.95 0.44
C ILE A 171 -9.79 -5.40 1.90
N HIS A 172 -10.96 -5.20 2.50
CA HIS A 172 -11.26 -5.62 3.88
C HIS A 172 -11.06 -7.13 4.06
N ARG A 173 -11.64 -7.95 3.16
CA ARG A 173 -11.50 -9.41 3.22
C ARG A 173 -10.03 -9.82 3.14
N VAL A 174 -9.31 -9.33 2.14
CA VAL A 174 -7.91 -9.70 1.91
C VAL A 174 -7.01 -9.25 3.07
N ALA A 175 -7.27 -8.08 3.63
CA ALA A 175 -6.50 -7.55 4.76
C ALA A 175 -6.79 -8.27 6.09
N PHE A 176 -8.07 -8.45 6.44
CA PHE A 176 -8.48 -8.83 7.80
C PHE A 176 -8.94 -10.28 7.96
N GLU A 177 -9.33 -10.95 6.88
CA GLU A 177 -9.71 -12.38 6.90
C GLU A 177 -8.61 -13.24 6.31
N GLU A 178 -8.09 -12.85 5.15
CA GLU A 178 -7.04 -13.58 4.46
C GLU A 178 -5.64 -13.25 5.01
N GLY A 179 -5.48 -12.14 5.73
CA GLY A 179 -4.23 -11.78 6.41
C GLY A 179 -3.09 -11.39 5.45
N ALA A 180 -3.39 -10.73 4.34
CA ALA A 180 -2.36 -10.24 3.42
C ALA A 180 -1.49 -9.13 4.06
N ASP A 181 -0.23 -9.04 3.62
CA ASP A 181 0.66 -7.95 4.02
C ASP A 181 0.47 -6.68 3.16
N ALA A 182 1.01 -5.56 3.64
CA ALA A 182 0.87 -4.27 2.97
C ALA A 182 1.46 -4.26 1.53
N PRO A 183 2.61 -4.90 1.23
CA PRO A 183 3.09 -5.04 -0.14
C PRO A 183 2.13 -5.76 -1.09
N VAL A 184 1.48 -6.83 -0.62
CA VAL A 184 0.46 -7.56 -1.41
C VAL A 184 -0.75 -6.67 -1.67
N LEU A 185 -1.27 -6.01 -0.64
CA LEU A 185 -2.38 -5.07 -0.79
C LEU A 185 -2.06 -3.93 -1.76
N ASN A 186 -0.87 -3.35 -1.65
CA ASN A 186 -0.43 -2.27 -2.53
C ASN A 186 -0.32 -2.71 -3.99
N ARG A 187 0.15 -3.93 -4.24
CA ARG A 187 0.24 -4.50 -5.59
C ARG A 187 -1.14 -4.78 -6.19
N GLN A 188 -2.05 -5.34 -5.40
CA GLN A 188 -3.37 -5.77 -5.88
C GLN A 188 -4.34 -4.61 -6.00
N PHE A 189 -4.36 -3.70 -5.02
CA PHE A 189 -5.39 -2.68 -4.88
C PHE A 189 -4.86 -1.26 -4.95
N GLY A 190 -3.54 -1.02 -4.90
CA GLY A 190 -2.98 0.32 -4.80
C GLY A 190 -3.45 1.28 -5.91
N LYS A 191 -3.58 0.81 -7.15
CA LYS A 191 -4.10 1.63 -8.26
C LYS A 191 -5.59 1.97 -8.17
N LEU A 192 -6.37 1.11 -7.51
CA LEU A 192 -7.82 1.27 -7.36
C LEU A 192 -8.15 2.10 -6.11
N ALA A 193 -7.44 1.85 -5.01
CA ALA A 193 -7.58 2.55 -3.74
C ALA A 193 -6.95 3.95 -3.77
N PHE A 194 -5.84 4.11 -4.51
CA PHE A 194 -5.08 5.35 -4.61
C PHE A 194 -4.79 5.65 -6.08
N PRO A 195 -5.83 5.92 -6.91
CA PRO A 195 -5.61 6.32 -8.28
C PRO A 195 -4.83 7.64 -8.30
N GLN A 196 -3.78 7.68 -9.13
CA GLN A 196 -3.03 8.92 -9.31
C GLN A 196 -3.94 9.95 -9.99
N THR A 197 -4.14 11.09 -9.36
CA THR A 197 -4.92 12.17 -9.95
C THR A 197 -4.08 12.91 -11.02
N ASP A 198 -4.76 13.62 -11.94
CA ASP A 198 -4.07 14.49 -12.90
C ASP A 198 -3.28 15.61 -12.21
N ARG A 199 -3.69 15.98 -10.99
CA ARG A 199 -2.95 16.90 -10.14
C ARG A 199 -1.63 16.27 -9.67
N ASP A 200 -1.67 15.06 -9.09
CA ASP A 200 -0.48 14.34 -8.64
C ASP A 200 0.50 14.09 -9.78
N ARG A 201 -0.03 13.82 -10.98
CA ARG A 201 0.78 13.64 -12.19
C ARG A 201 1.50 14.92 -12.58
N ARG A 202 0.80 16.06 -12.54
CA ARG A 202 1.37 17.38 -12.84
C ARG A 202 2.39 17.81 -11.79
N GLU A 203 2.11 17.62 -10.51
CA GLU A 203 3.04 17.92 -9.42
C GLU A 203 4.31 17.07 -9.53
N LYS A 204 4.17 15.76 -9.80
CA LYS A 204 5.32 14.88 -10.06
C LYS A 204 6.14 15.33 -11.27
N LEU A 205 5.48 15.74 -12.35
CA LEU A 205 6.16 16.24 -13.55
C LEU A 205 6.90 17.54 -13.26
N ARG A 206 6.29 18.49 -12.53
CA ARG A 206 6.95 19.73 -12.07
C ARG A 206 8.21 19.43 -11.27
N ALA A 207 8.12 18.53 -10.29
CA ALA A 207 9.27 18.13 -9.47
C ALA A 207 10.40 17.50 -10.32
N GLN A 208 10.06 16.68 -11.32
CA GLN A 208 11.04 16.08 -12.23
C GLN A 208 11.70 17.13 -13.13
N ILE A 209 10.92 18.09 -13.64
CA ILE A 209 11.45 19.20 -14.44
C ILE A 209 12.41 20.05 -13.61
N ALA A 210 12.03 20.43 -12.38
CA ALA A 210 12.88 21.19 -11.48
C ALA A 210 14.20 20.45 -11.15
N GLN A 211 14.11 19.15 -10.86
CA GLN A 211 15.30 18.34 -10.59
C GLN A 211 16.23 18.27 -11.81
N ALA A 212 15.69 18.07 -13.01
CA ALA A 212 16.47 18.02 -14.24
C ALA A 212 17.13 19.37 -14.56
N ALA A 213 16.41 20.48 -14.38
CA ALA A 213 16.91 21.83 -14.59
C ALA A 213 18.05 22.19 -13.63
N ARG A 214 17.91 21.89 -12.33
CA ARG A 214 18.99 22.05 -11.34
C ARG A 214 20.22 21.20 -11.67
N ARG A 215 20.01 19.95 -12.13
CA ARG A 215 21.12 19.08 -12.53
C ARG A 215 21.85 19.63 -13.75
N LEU A 216 21.12 20.15 -14.74
CA LEU A 216 21.71 20.75 -15.93
C LEU A 216 22.50 22.02 -15.60
N SER A 217 21.94 22.91 -14.78
CA SER A 217 22.66 24.12 -14.30
C SER A 217 23.96 23.74 -13.58
N SER A 218 23.92 22.74 -12.70
CA SER A 218 25.12 22.25 -12.02
C SER A 218 26.19 21.73 -12.99
N LEU A 219 25.82 21.03 -14.07
CA LEU A 219 26.77 20.51 -15.06
C LEU A 219 27.37 21.62 -15.94
N ILE A 220 26.61 22.67 -16.22
CA ILE A 220 27.07 23.83 -17.01
C ILE A 220 28.04 24.68 -16.20
N ALA A 221 27.84 24.78 -14.89
CA ALA A 221 28.69 25.53 -13.98
C ALA A 221 30.00 24.80 -13.59
N GLU A 222 30.21 23.55 -14.02
CA GLU A 222 31.45 22.83 -13.76
C GLU A 222 32.64 23.44 -14.53
N ASP A 223 33.78 23.58 -13.84
CA ASP A 223 35.02 24.06 -14.46
C ASP A 223 35.46 23.14 -15.60
N GLY A 224 35.64 23.71 -16.79
CA GLY A 224 36.00 22.96 -17.99
C GLY A 224 34.80 22.30 -18.70
N ALA A 225 33.57 22.64 -18.32
CA ALA A 225 32.38 22.23 -19.07
C ALA A 225 32.54 22.59 -20.56
N PRO A 226 32.29 21.65 -21.50
CA PRO A 226 32.48 21.86 -22.93
C PRO A 226 31.35 22.69 -23.55
N VAL A 227 30.96 23.78 -22.90
CA VAL A 227 29.87 24.67 -23.28
C VAL A 227 30.42 26.08 -23.48
N PRO A 228 30.22 26.72 -24.65
CA PRO A 228 30.66 28.09 -24.88
C PRO A 228 30.08 29.04 -23.83
N ARG A 229 30.90 29.96 -23.30
CA ARG A 229 30.51 30.87 -22.20
C ARG A 229 29.21 31.63 -22.43
N GLN A 230 28.99 32.15 -23.64
CA GLN A 230 27.76 32.86 -24.02
C GLN A 230 26.52 31.94 -24.06
N LEU A 231 26.71 30.66 -24.33
CA LEU A 231 25.63 29.67 -24.26
C LEU A 231 25.35 29.26 -22.81
N ALA A 232 26.39 29.12 -21.99
CA ALA A 232 26.25 28.81 -20.56
C ALA A 232 25.42 29.88 -19.83
N ILE A 233 25.75 31.17 -20.01
CA ILE A 233 25.02 32.29 -19.38
C ILE A 233 23.53 32.27 -19.76
N ARG A 234 23.21 32.16 -21.06
CA ARG A 234 21.82 32.11 -21.53
C ARG A 234 21.06 30.90 -20.99
N LEU A 235 21.73 29.75 -20.89
CA LEU A 235 21.12 28.53 -20.35
C LEU A 235 20.84 28.68 -18.85
N GLU A 236 21.75 29.28 -18.08
CA GLU A 236 21.54 29.55 -16.66
C GLU A 236 20.35 30.50 -16.42
N GLU A 237 20.25 31.60 -17.18
CA GLU A 237 19.11 32.52 -17.12
C GLU A 237 17.80 31.80 -17.45
N THR A 238 17.75 31.07 -18.56
CA THR A 238 16.55 30.32 -19.00
C THR A 238 16.15 29.23 -17.99
N ILE A 239 17.14 28.56 -17.37
CA ILE A 239 16.91 27.57 -16.32
C ILE A 239 16.34 28.24 -15.07
N GLY A 240 16.82 29.44 -14.71
CA GLY A 240 16.26 30.24 -13.63
C GLY A 240 14.77 30.53 -13.82
N GLU A 241 14.41 31.05 -14.99
CA GLU A 241 12.99 31.31 -15.35
C GLU A 241 12.13 30.04 -15.32
N LEU A 242 12.67 28.93 -15.83
CA LEU A 242 11.98 27.63 -15.80
C LEU A 242 11.73 27.17 -14.36
N LEU A 243 12.73 27.29 -13.48
CA LEU A 243 12.61 26.90 -12.07
C LEU A 243 11.55 27.73 -11.36
N GLU A 244 11.56 29.05 -11.56
CA GLU A 244 10.55 29.96 -11.02
C GLU A 244 9.14 29.60 -11.51
N ALA A 245 8.99 29.21 -12.78
CA ALA A 245 7.70 28.86 -13.36
C ALA A 245 7.14 27.49 -12.90
N VAL A 246 8.00 26.55 -12.48
CA VAL A 246 7.56 25.19 -12.06
C VAL A 246 7.49 25.00 -10.55
N GLU A 247 8.13 25.88 -9.78
CA GLU A 247 8.14 25.84 -8.31
C GLU A 247 7.07 26.75 -7.68
N ASN A 248 6.57 27.74 -8.43
CA ASN A 248 5.38 28.55 -8.11
C ASN A 248 4.08 27.92 -8.63
#